data_AF-A0A098BEY8-F1
#
_entry.id   AF-A0A098BEY8-F1
#
_cell.length_a   1.000
_cell.length_b   1.000
_cell.length_c   1.000
_cell.angle_alpha   90.00
_cell.angle_beta   90.00
_cell.angle_gamma   90.00
#
_symmetry.space_group_name_H-M   'P 1'
#
loop_
_entity.id
_entity.type
_entity.pdbx_description
1 polymer ?
#
loop_
_entity_poly.entity_id
_entity_poly.type
_entity_poly.pdbx_seq_one_letter_code
_entity_poly.pdbx_strand_id
1 'polypeptide(L)'
;MDPGRQSFGVHRWSDEHLDRLVGENPTDGVLERSGQVHAARIEAARRRDGGTFDWTGLVEDPTDPDRRLDPLVLSLPTGVTEEQVHAALLGRARVLYGPHVLIGHICARD
;
A
#
# COMPACT_ATOMS: atom_id res chain seq x y z
N MET A 1 0.99 43.38 10.62
CA MET A 1 -0.12 42.47 10.99
C MET A 1 -0.84 42.14 9.72
N ASP A 2 -0.49 41.01 9.12
CA ASP A 2 -1.19 40.40 7.99
C ASP A 2 -1.10 38.88 8.23
N PRO A 3 -2.18 38.19 8.65
CA PRO A 3 -2.16 36.76 8.87
C PRO A 3 -2.38 36.08 7.52
N GLY A 4 -1.30 36.00 6.74
CA GLY A 4 -1.26 35.29 5.46
C GLY A 4 -1.45 33.79 5.67
N ARG A 5 -2.71 33.38 5.81
CA ARG A 5 -3.33 32.12 5.36
C ARG A 5 -2.29 31.03 5.01
N GLN A 6 -2.00 30.17 5.98
CA GLN A 6 -1.30 28.91 5.76
C GLN A 6 -2.17 28.03 4.85
N SER A 7 -1.94 28.12 3.55
CA SER A 7 -2.42 27.12 2.60
C SER A 7 -1.69 25.81 2.92
N PHE A 8 -2.38 24.88 3.57
CA PHE A 8 -2.00 23.45 3.59
C PHE A 8 -2.14 22.89 2.17
N GLY A 9 -1.29 23.34 1.26
CA GLY A 9 -1.18 22.81 -0.08
C GLY A 9 -0.42 21.50 0.01
N VAL A 10 -1.10 20.38 -0.14
CA VAL A 10 -0.46 19.09 -0.40
C VAL A 10 0.32 19.25 -1.71
N HIS A 11 1.63 19.49 -1.61
CA HIS A 11 2.49 19.62 -2.78
C HIS A 11 2.54 18.29 -3.52
N ARG A 12 1.73 18.18 -4.57
CA ARG A 12 1.73 17.08 -5.53
C ARG A 12 3.13 16.95 -6.15
N TRP A 13 3.73 15.76 -6.13
CA TRP A 13 5.09 15.55 -6.67
C TRP A 13 5.13 15.70 -8.20
N SER A 14 6.26 16.12 -8.78
CA SER A 14 6.42 16.10 -10.26
C SER A 14 6.56 14.67 -10.77
N ASP A 15 6.22 14.40 -12.04
CA ASP A 15 6.41 13.07 -12.65
C ASP A 15 7.88 12.63 -12.57
N GLU A 16 8.83 13.53 -12.83
CA GLU A 16 10.26 13.26 -12.69
C GLU A 16 10.67 12.86 -11.27
N HIS A 17 10.06 13.46 -10.24
CA HIS A 17 10.33 13.11 -8.85
C HIS A 17 9.76 11.74 -8.50
N LEU A 18 8.57 11.41 -9.02
CA LEU A 18 7.96 10.09 -8.86
C LEU A 18 8.81 9.01 -9.54
N ASP A 19 9.18 9.21 -10.81
CA ASP A 19 9.99 8.27 -11.59
C ASP A 19 11.35 8.02 -10.95
N ARG A 20 11.98 9.07 -10.40
CA ARG A 20 13.22 8.94 -9.65
C ARG A 20 13.04 8.10 -8.38
N LEU A 21 12.04 8.41 -7.54
CA LEU A 21 11.78 7.66 -6.31
C LEU A 21 11.47 6.18 -6.57
N VAL A 22 10.72 5.89 -7.63
CA VAL A 22 10.37 4.52 -8.05
C VAL A 22 11.59 3.80 -8.63
N GLY A 23 12.33 4.45 -9.53
CA GLY A 23 13.50 3.88 -10.20
C GLY A 23 14.69 3.62 -9.28
N GLU A 24 14.92 4.49 -8.29
CA GLU A 24 15.98 4.32 -7.29
C GLU A 24 15.68 3.20 -6.28
N ASN A 25 14.44 2.73 -6.19
CA ASN A 25 14.00 1.75 -5.18
C ASN A 25 13.24 0.58 -5.82
N PRO A 26 13.90 -0.30 -6.60
CA PRO A 26 13.27 -1.42 -7.29
C PRO A 26 12.61 -2.43 -6.32
N THR A 27 11.61 -3.15 -6.83
CA THR A 27 10.69 -4.01 -6.06
C THR A 27 11.30 -5.29 -5.53
N ASP A 28 12.45 -5.68 -6.08
CA ASP A 28 12.92 -7.05 -6.05
C ASP A 28 13.62 -7.47 -4.76
N GLY A 29 13.71 -6.63 -3.72
CA GLY A 29 14.56 -6.97 -2.58
C GLY A 29 14.25 -6.39 -1.20
N VAL A 30 13.26 -5.51 -1.01
CA VAL A 30 13.13 -4.79 0.28
C VAL A 30 11.72 -4.86 0.83
N LEU A 31 11.60 -5.54 1.98
CA LEU A 31 10.38 -5.66 2.80
C LEU A 31 10.02 -4.35 3.52
N GLU A 32 10.93 -3.37 3.57
CA GLU A 32 10.68 -2.05 4.15
C GLU A 32 10.94 -0.93 3.13
N ARG A 33 9.90 -0.54 2.38
CA ARG A 33 9.95 0.71 1.62
C ARG A 33 9.66 1.86 2.57
N SER A 34 10.44 2.94 2.48
CA SER A 34 10.08 4.18 3.19
C SER A 34 8.67 4.62 2.77
N GLY A 35 7.90 5.20 3.70
CA GLY A 35 6.52 5.63 3.41
C GLY A 35 6.41 6.57 2.20
N GLN A 36 7.47 7.33 1.90
CA GLN A 36 7.56 8.20 0.72
C GLN A 36 7.64 7.44 -0.60
N VAL A 37 8.45 6.37 -0.67
CA VAL A 37 8.55 5.53 -1.87
C VAL A 37 7.24 4.80 -2.14
N HIS A 38 6.57 4.35 -1.08
CA HIS A 38 5.24 3.74 -1.17
C HIS A 38 4.20 4.71 -1.71
N ALA A 39 4.14 5.93 -1.16
CA ALA A 39 3.25 6.98 -1.64
C ALA A 39 3.53 7.36 -3.11
N ALA A 40 4.81 7.45 -3.50
CA ALA A 40 5.20 7.82 -4.87
C ALA A 40 4.72 6.81 -5.91
N ARG A 41 4.81 5.50 -5.61
CA ARG A 41 4.31 4.46 -6.52
C ARG A 41 2.79 4.51 -6.70
N ILE A 42 2.06 4.68 -5.60
CA ILE A 42 0.60 4.84 -5.64
C ILE A 42 0.23 6.05 -6.50
N GLU A 43 0.94 7.17 -6.32
CA GLU A 43 0.70 8.38 -7.08
C GLU A 43 1.04 8.24 -8.56
N ALA A 44 2.15 7.58 -8.90
CA ALA A 44 2.53 7.28 -10.29
C ALA A 44 1.48 6.38 -10.98
N ALA A 45 1.00 5.34 -10.30
CA ALA A 45 -0.03 4.45 -10.82
C ALA A 45 -1.37 5.16 -11.04
N ARG A 46 -1.75 6.08 -10.13
CA ARG A 46 -2.96 6.92 -10.30
C ARG A 46 -2.90 7.80 -11.56
N ARG A 47 -1.71 8.23 -11.99
CA ARG A 47 -1.53 9.11 -13.17
C ARG A 47 -1.60 8.38 -14.51
N ARG A 48 -1.40 7.06 -14.53
CA ARG A 48 -1.47 6.24 -15.76
C ARG A 48 -2.90 5.85 -16.15
N ASP A 49 -3.91 6.67 -15.83
CA ASP A 49 -5.34 6.43 -16.15
C ASP A 49 -5.98 5.18 -15.49
N GLY A 50 -5.91 5.07 -14.15
CA GLY A 50 -6.79 4.16 -13.42
C GLY A 50 -6.36 2.68 -13.39
N GLY A 51 -5.06 2.43 -13.34
CA GLY A 51 -4.50 1.08 -13.21
C GLY A 51 -4.80 0.40 -11.87
N THR A 52 -4.28 -0.81 -11.69
CA THR A 52 -4.30 -1.55 -10.42
C THR A 52 -2.95 -1.47 -9.71
N PHE A 53 -2.95 -1.78 -8.42
CA PHE A 53 -1.76 -1.92 -7.60
C PHE A 53 -1.83 -3.24 -6.84
N ASP A 54 -0.74 -3.99 -6.76
CA ASP A 54 -0.69 -5.24 -6.02
C ASP A 54 -0.43 -4.95 -4.55
N TRP A 55 -1.40 -5.25 -3.69
CA TRP A 55 -1.26 -5.09 -2.26
C TRP A 55 -0.91 -6.42 -1.63
N THR A 56 0.22 -6.46 -0.93
CA THR A 56 0.64 -7.60 -0.12
C THR A 56 0.28 -7.31 1.34
N GLY A 57 -0.50 -8.19 1.97
CA GLY A 57 -0.70 -8.21 3.42
C GLY A 57 -0.22 -9.53 4.00
N LEU A 58 0.26 -9.51 5.25
CA LEU A 58 0.58 -10.74 5.97
C LEU A 58 -0.66 -11.22 6.71
N VAL A 59 -1.10 -12.43 6.41
CA VAL A 59 -2.18 -13.09 7.13
C VAL A 59 -1.62 -13.61 8.44
N GLU A 60 -2.23 -13.18 9.53
CA GLU A 60 -1.93 -13.61 10.88
C GLU A 60 -3.06 -14.50 11.38
N ASP A 61 -2.74 -15.73 11.79
CA ASP A 61 -3.65 -16.58 12.54
C ASP A 61 -3.26 -16.53 14.03
N PRO A 62 -4.06 -15.86 14.90
CA PRO A 62 -3.79 -15.80 16.33
C PRO A 62 -3.85 -17.16 17.04
N THR A 63 -4.47 -18.15 16.39
CA THR A 63 -4.64 -19.51 16.92
C THR A 63 -3.53 -20.46 16.46
N ASP A 64 -2.69 -20.03 15.50
CA ASP A 64 -1.54 -20.80 15.07
C ASP A 64 -0.42 -20.73 16.13
N PRO A 65 -0.06 -21.86 16.78
CA PRO A 65 1.02 -21.88 17.75
C PRO A 65 2.39 -21.53 17.15
N ASP A 66 2.57 -21.74 15.84
CA ASP A 66 3.81 -21.42 15.14
C ASP A 66 3.89 -19.93 14.74
N ARG A 67 2.79 -19.17 14.90
CA ARG A 67 2.65 -17.76 14.50
C ARG A 67 3.12 -17.52 13.05
N ARG A 68 2.75 -18.41 12.14
CA ARG A 68 3.14 -18.27 10.74
C ARG A 68 2.46 -17.06 10.14
N LEU A 69 3.22 -16.37 9.29
CA LEU A 69 2.76 -15.22 8.53
C LEU A 69 2.70 -15.63 7.06
N ASP A 70 1.49 -15.71 6.52
CA ASP A 70 1.28 -16.08 5.12
C ASP A 70 1.07 -14.84 4.26
N PRO A 71 1.90 -14.59 3.22
CA PRO A 71 1.70 -13.45 2.35
C PRO A 71 0.48 -13.65 1.46
N LEU A 72 -0.44 -12.68 1.48
CA LEU A 72 -1.59 -12.60 0.59
C LEU A 72 -1.45 -11.38 -0.32
N VAL A 73 -1.53 -11.60 -1.64
CA VAL A 73 -1.45 -10.55 -2.65
C VAL A 73 -2.82 -10.34 -3.30
N LEU A 74 -3.23 -9.07 -3.44
CA LEU A 74 -4.43 -8.66 -4.13
C LEU A 74 -4.17 -7.46 -5.05
N SER A 75 -4.54 -7.58 -6.33
CA SER A 75 -4.58 -6.44 -7.24
C SER A 75 -5.84 -5.61 -7.00
N LEU A 76 -5.67 -4.36 -6.59
CA LEU A 76 -6.79 -3.44 -6.31
C LEU A 76 -6.69 -2.19 -7.20
N PRO A 77 -7.82 -1.56 -7.57
CA PRO A 77 -7.79 -0.31 -8.33
C PRO A 77 -6.97 0.78 -7.63
N THR A 78 -6.28 1.59 -8.41
CA THR A 78 -5.67 2.84 -7.92
C THR A 78 -6.76 3.77 -7.38
N GLY A 79 -6.44 4.54 -6.33
CA GLY A 79 -7.42 5.43 -5.69
C GLY A 79 -8.09 4.85 -4.44
N VAL A 80 -7.91 3.56 -4.14
CA VAL A 80 -8.39 2.95 -2.89
C VAL A 80 -7.71 3.57 -1.66
N THR A 81 -8.45 3.69 -0.56
CA THR A 81 -7.92 4.10 0.75
C THR A 81 -7.27 2.92 1.46
N GLU A 82 -6.45 3.20 2.48
CA GLU A 82 -5.82 2.18 3.31
C GLU A 82 -6.86 1.24 3.94
N GLU A 83 -7.98 1.78 4.42
CA GLU A 83 -9.07 0.99 5.00
C GLU A 83 -9.72 0.07 3.96
N GLN A 84 -9.86 0.54 2.72
CA GLN A 84 -10.41 -0.28 1.62
C GLN A 84 -9.46 -1.41 1.24
N VAL A 85 -8.15 -1.16 1.21
CA VAL A 85 -7.13 -2.19 1.01
C VAL A 85 -7.18 -3.23 2.13
N HIS A 86 -7.16 -2.77 3.38
CA HIS A 86 -7.22 -3.65 4.55
C HIS A 86 -8.50 -4.49 4.54
N ALA A 87 -9.66 -3.89 4.29
CA ALA A 87 -10.94 -4.60 4.22
C ALA A 87 -10.97 -5.66 3.11
N ALA A 88 -10.41 -5.35 1.93
CA ALA A 88 -10.33 -6.29 0.82
C ALA A 88 -9.41 -7.48 1.15
N LEU A 89 -8.21 -7.20 1.68
CA LEU A 89 -7.25 -8.23 2.12
C LEU A 89 -7.86 -9.11 3.22
N LEU A 90 -8.49 -8.51 4.24
CA LEU A 90 -9.10 -9.24 5.33
C LEU A 90 -10.29 -10.08 4.86
N GLY A 91 -11.13 -9.53 3.99
CA GLY A 91 -12.24 -10.27 3.38
C GLY A 91 -11.75 -11.50 2.61
N ARG A 92 -10.69 -11.34 1.81
CA ARG A 92 -10.09 -12.46 1.08
C ARG A 92 -9.41 -13.47 2.00
N ALA A 93 -8.65 -13.03 3.00
CA ALA A 93 -7.99 -13.90 3.96
C ALA A 93 -9.02 -14.74 4.73
N ARG A 94 -10.13 -14.15 5.17
CA ARG A 94 -11.18 -14.88 5.88
C ARG A 94 -11.85 -15.96 5.04
N VAL A 95 -11.94 -15.76 3.72
CA VAL A 95 -12.44 -16.78 2.79
C VAL A 95 -11.47 -17.96 2.66
N LEU A 96 -10.16 -17.70 2.71
CA LEU A 96 -9.13 -18.72 2.49
C LEU A 96 -8.72 -19.46 3.77
N TYR A 97 -8.60 -18.74 4.89
CA TYR A 97 -8.02 -19.23 6.13
C TYR A 97 -9.03 -19.30 7.29
N GLY A 98 -10.22 -18.74 7.13
CA GLY A 98 -11.28 -18.76 8.13
C GLY A 98 -11.45 -17.42 8.89
N PRO A 99 -12.51 -17.30 9.71
CA PRO A 99 -12.99 -15.99 10.19
C PRO A 99 -12.08 -15.29 11.21
N HIS A 100 -11.19 -16.03 11.87
CA HIS A 100 -10.38 -15.57 13.00
C HIS A 100 -9.06 -14.92 12.60
N VAL A 101 -8.68 -15.00 11.32
CA VAL A 101 -7.43 -14.39 10.84
C VAL A 101 -7.50 -12.87 10.79
N LEU A 102 -6.33 -12.25 10.88
CA LEU A 102 -6.08 -10.82 10.80
C LEU A 102 -5.14 -10.52 9.64
N ILE A 103 -5.07 -9.24 9.26
CA ILE A 103 -4.09 -8.74 8.29
C ILE A 103 -3.13 -7.80 9.00
N GLY A 104 -1.85 -8.18 9.01
CA GLY A 104 -0.75 -7.33 9.41
C GLY A 104 0.05 -6.83 8.21
N HIS A 105 0.89 -5.82 8.44
CA HIS A 105 1.92 -5.34 7.51
C HIS A 105 1.48 -5.26 6.04
N ILE A 106 0.70 -4.23 5.71
CA ILE A 106 0.25 -3.98 4.35
C ILE A 106 1.32 -3.17 3.61
N CYS A 107 1.75 -3.68 2.46
CA CYS A 107 2.57 -2.93 1.53
C CYS A 107 2.04 -3.08 0.12
N ALA A 108 2.37 -2.10 -0.70
CA ALA A 108 1.98 -2.04 -2.08
C ALA A 108 3.21 -2.42 -2.92
N ARG A 109 3.01 -3.25 -3.95
CA ARG A 109 3.92 -3.59 -5.05
C ARG A 109 3.34 -3.20 -6.41
N ASP A 110 4.22 -2.67 -7.25
CA ASP A 110 4.00 -2.28 -8.65
C ASP A 110 4.34 -3.41 -9.62
#